data_AF-B3P8P0-F1
#
_entry.id   AF-B3P8P0-F1
#
_cell.length_a   1.000
_cell.length_b   1.000
_cell.length_c   1.000
_cell.angle_alpha   90.00
_cell.angle_beta   90.00
_cell.angle_gamma   90.00
#
_symmetry.space_group_name_H-M   'P 1'
#
loop_
_entity.id
_entity.type
_entity.pdbx_description
1 polymer ?
#
loop_
_entity_poly.entity_id
_entity_poly.type
_entity_poly.pdbx_seq_one_letter_code
_entity_poly.pdbx_strand_id
1 'polypeptide(L)'
;MSFCGARPKKPMTAFMLWFNSAGREHIKSEHPEFKIQEVAVKGGELWRTMDDEDKSVWQESANKAMAEYKEKMEQWNALVEHQKKVCLSQTYPGVYEAPLSSRFSNTYERPTLFVYDCKDDSMAPICRTCFSKARCFH
;
A
#
# COMPACT_ATOMS: atom_id res chain seq x y z
N MET A 1 -1.49 -13.87 6.10
CA MET A 1 -2.54 -13.41 5.16
C MET A 1 -2.76 -11.93 5.40
N SER A 2 -2.59 -11.09 4.37
CA SER A 2 -2.62 -9.62 4.48
C SER A 2 -4.06 -9.12 4.66
N PHE A 3 -4.52 -9.05 5.91
CA PHE A 3 -5.88 -8.64 6.29
C PHE A 3 -6.14 -7.12 6.24
N CYS A 4 -5.27 -6.35 5.59
CA CYS A 4 -5.50 -4.93 5.39
C CYS A 4 -6.45 -4.82 4.20
N GLY A 5 -7.70 -4.43 4.43
CA GLY A 5 -8.72 -4.27 3.39
C GLY A 5 -8.24 -3.43 2.20
N ALA A 6 -8.96 -3.50 1.08
CA ALA A 6 -8.56 -2.88 -0.18
C ALA A 6 -8.17 -1.40 0.01
N ARG A 7 -6.95 -1.06 -0.38
CA ARG A 7 -6.45 0.32 -0.40
C ARG A 7 -7.42 1.18 -1.21
N PRO A 8 -7.92 2.32 -0.68
CA PRO A 8 -8.75 3.24 -1.43
C PRO A 8 -8.08 3.59 -2.77
N LYS A 9 -8.84 3.53 -3.86
CA LYS A 9 -8.32 3.83 -5.20
C LYS A 9 -8.36 5.34 -5.43
N LYS A 10 -7.31 5.87 -6.05
CA LYS A 10 -7.24 7.30 -6.41
C LYS A 10 -8.40 7.68 -7.32
N PRO A 11 -9.06 8.83 -7.10
CA PRO A 11 -10.14 9.30 -7.94
C PRO A 11 -9.60 9.72 -9.31
N MET A 12 -10.50 9.76 -10.30
CA MET A 12 -10.18 10.19 -11.65
C MET A 12 -10.02 11.71 -11.69
N THR A 13 -9.12 12.20 -12.55
CA THR A 13 -8.92 13.64 -12.78
C THR A 13 -10.07 14.23 -13.60
N ALA A 14 -10.22 15.56 -13.59
CA ALA A 14 -11.24 16.27 -14.37
C ALA A 14 -11.26 15.87 -15.85
N PHE A 15 -10.08 15.84 -16.48
CA PHE A 15 -9.91 15.38 -17.85
C PHE A 15 -10.39 13.94 -18.04
N MET A 16 -10.08 13.03 -17.12
CA MET A 16 -10.53 11.64 -17.24
C MET A 16 -12.03 11.47 -17.02
N LEU A 17 -12.65 12.29 -16.18
CA LEU A 17 -14.11 12.29 -16.01
C LEU A 17 -14.79 12.70 -17.31
N TRP A 18 -14.37 13.83 -17.88
CA TRP A 18 -14.89 14.32 -19.17
C TRP A 18 -14.58 13.37 -20.33
N PHE A 19 -13.38 12.81 -20.39
CA PHE A 19 -12.98 11.92 -21.48
C PHE A 19 -13.78 10.61 -21.45
N ASN A 20 -14.11 10.09 -20.26
CA ASN A 20 -14.95 8.91 -20.13
C ASN A 20 -16.44 9.19 -20.41
N SER A 21 -16.93 10.39 -20.11
CA SER A 21 -18.35 10.74 -20.31
C SER A 21 -18.65 11.15 -21.74
N ALA A 22 -17.94 12.14 -22.28
CA ALA A 22 -18.27 12.78 -23.56
C ALA A 22 -17.13 12.68 -24.57
N GLY A 23 -15.88 12.84 -24.13
CA GLY A 23 -14.73 12.95 -25.04
C GLY A 23 -14.53 11.72 -25.92
N ARG A 24 -14.72 10.51 -25.38
CA ARG A 24 -14.58 9.27 -26.16
C ARG A 24 -15.67 9.07 -27.19
N GLU A 25 -16.93 9.37 -26.86
CA GLU A 25 -18.04 9.21 -27.80
C GLU A 25 -17.93 10.20 -28.95
N HIS A 26 -17.58 11.45 -28.64
CA HIS A 26 -17.44 12.47 -29.66
C HIS A 26 -16.36 12.10 -30.69
N ILE A 27 -15.17 11.68 -30.23
CA ILE A 27 -14.06 11.33 -31.12
C ILE A 27 -14.34 10.03 -31.89
N LYS A 28 -15.00 9.04 -31.26
CA LYS A 28 -15.41 7.82 -31.96
C LYS A 28 -16.47 8.08 -33.03
N SER A 29 -17.34 9.07 -32.83
CA SER A 29 -18.37 9.44 -33.82
C SER A 29 -17.75 10.11 -35.04
N GLU A 30 -16.75 10.95 -34.85
CA GLU A 30 -16.02 11.61 -35.94
C GLU A 30 -15.09 10.66 -36.67
N HIS A 31 -14.46 9.73 -35.93
CA HIS A 31 -13.44 8.85 -36.46
C HIS A 31 -13.53 7.43 -35.85
N PRO A 32 -14.44 6.58 -36.34
CA PRO A 32 -14.63 5.22 -35.83
C PRO A 32 -13.44 4.27 -36.14
N GLU A 33 -12.57 4.67 -37.06
CA GLU A 33 -11.37 3.93 -37.51
C GLU A 33 -10.15 4.13 -36.58
N PHE A 34 -10.09 5.24 -35.85
CA PHE A 34 -8.87 5.61 -35.15
C PHE A 34 -8.53 4.64 -34.01
N LYS A 35 -7.23 4.39 -33.86
CA LYS A 35 -6.73 3.59 -32.74
C LYS A 35 -6.96 4.35 -31.44
N ILE A 36 -7.13 3.60 -30.35
CA ILE A 36 -7.35 4.16 -29.00
C ILE A 36 -6.28 5.21 -28.62
N GLN A 37 -5.06 5.07 -29.12
CA GLN A 37 -3.97 6.02 -28.92
C GLN A 37 -4.23 7.38 -29.59
N GLU A 38 -4.71 7.39 -30.83
CA GLU A 38 -5.03 8.61 -31.58
C GLU A 38 -6.24 9.33 -30.98
N VAL A 39 -7.22 8.57 -30.50
CA VAL A 39 -8.37 9.10 -29.75
C VAL A 39 -7.93 9.85 -28.49
N ALA A 40 -6.93 9.33 -27.77
CA ALA A 40 -6.42 9.99 -26.58
C ALA A 40 -5.69 11.31 -26.89
N VAL A 41 -4.93 11.35 -28.00
CA VAL A 41 -4.24 12.57 -28.45
C VAL A 41 -5.26 13.65 -28.84
N LYS A 42 -6.25 13.29 -29.68
CA LYS A 42 -7.32 14.21 -30.09
C LYS A 42 -8.16 14.70 -28.91
N GLY A 43 -8.44 13.83 -27.94
CA GLY A 43 -9.12 14.22 -26.71
C GLY A 43 -8.33 15.23 -25.88
N GLY A 44 -7.00 15.10 -25.86
CA GLY A 44 -6.13 16.08 -25.20
C GLY A 44 -6.09 17.44 -25.90
N GLU A 45 -6.15 17.46 -27.24
CA GLU A 45 -6.27 18.71 -28.02
C GLU A 45 -7.62 19.39 -27.74
N LEU A 46 -8.71 18.64 -27.83
CA LEU A 46 -10.06 19.15 -27.61
C LEU A 46 -10.25 19.69 -26.19
N TRP A 47 -9.70 18.99 -25.19
CA TRP A 47 -9.71 19.47 -23.81
C TRP A 47 -8.95 20.79 -23.61
N ARG A 48 -7.89 21.06 -24.37
CA ARG A 48 -7.16 22.33 -24.28
C ARG A 48 -7.95 23.48 -24.90
N THR A 49 -8.64 23.21 -26.01
CA THR A 49 -9.43 24.20 -26.76
C THR A 49 -10.80 24.50 -26.12
N MET A 50 -11.33 23.61 -25.29
CA MET A 50 -12.62 23.79 -24.63
C MET A 50 -12.66 25.02 -23.73
N ASP A 51 -13.86 25.54 -23.43
CA ASP A 51 -14.03 26.71 -22.56
C ASP A 51 -13.65 26.41 -21.10
N ASP A 52 -13.14 27.43 -20.42
CA ASP A 52 -12.70 27.30 -19.03
C ASP A 52 -13.87 27.13 -18.05
N GLU A 53 -15.06 27.62 -18.40
CA GLU A 53 -16.30 27.42 -17.64
C GLU A 53 -16.67 25.93 -17.57
N ASP A 54 -16.69 25.25 -18.71
CA ASP A 54 -16.98 23.81 -18.77
C ASP A 54 -15.90 23.01 -18.05
N LYS A 55 -14.62 23.38 -18.23
CA LYS A 55 -13.52 22.76 -17.48
C LYS A 55 -13.68 22.94 -15.97
N SER A 56 -14.16 24.09 -15.52
CA SER A 56 -14.33 24.39 -14.10
C SER A 56 -15.31 23.42 -13.45
N VAL A 57 -16.46 23.14 -14.08
CA VAL A 57 -17.46 22.18 -13.57
C VAL A 57 -16.86 20.78 -13.36
N TRP A 58 -16.03 20.32 -14.31
CA TRP A 58 -15.33 19.04 -14.19
C TRP A 58 -14.22 19.06 -13.14
N GLN A 59 -13.53 20.20 -12.98
CA GLN A 59 -12.52 20.38 -11.95
C GLN A 59 -13.13 20.38 -10.55
N GLU A 60 -14.24 21.07 -10.33
CA GLU A 60 -14.98 21.05 -9.07
C GLU A 60 -15.43 19.63 -8.72
N SER A 61 -15.98 18.90 -9.70
CA SER A 61 -16.39 17.50 -9.53
C SER A 61 -15.20 16.61 -9.15
N ALA A 62 -14.04 16.79 -9.80
CA ALA A 62 -12.82 16.06 -9.47
C ALA A 62 -12.26 16.42 -8.08
N ASN A 63 -12.34 17.70 -7.70
CA ASN A 63 -11.90 18.20 -6.40
C ASN A 63 -12.76 17.62 -5.27
N LYS A 64 -14.09 17.54 -5.47
CA LYS A 64 -14.99 16.89 -4.53
C LYS A 64 -14.64 15.41 -4.35
N ALA A 65 -14.44 14.68 -5.44
CA ALA A 65 -14.02 13.27 -5.38
C ALA A 65 -12.65 13.08 -4.71
N MET A 66 -11.73 14.03 -4.89
CA MET A 66 -10.42 14.04 -4.21
C MET A 66 -10.55 14.27 -2.71
N ALA A 67 -11.45 15.16 -2.27
CA ALA A 67 -11.73 15.39 -0.86
C ALA A 67 -12.26 14.11 -0.18
N GLU A 68 -13.26 13.46 -0.78
CA GLU A 68 -13.80 12.19 -0.26
C GLU A 68 -12.75 11.07 -0.23
N TYR A 69 -11.88 11.01 -1.23
CA TYR A 69 -10.77 10.06 -1.25
C TYR A 69 -9.79 10.29 -0.12
N LYS A 70 -9.47 11.56 0.19
CA LYS A 70 -8.55 11.91 1.27
C LYS A 70 -9.09 11.43 2.62
N GLU A 71 -10.36 11.65 2.90
CA GLU A 71 -11.03 11.17 4.12
C GLU A 71 -10.99 9.63 4.22
N LYS A 72 -11.33 8.93 3.13
CA LYS A 72 -11.26 7.46 3.07
C LYS A 72 -9.84 6.94 3.25
N MET A 73 -8.84 7.67 2.76
CA MET A 73 -7.43 7.31 2.85
C MET A 73 -6.89 7.49 4.27
N GLU A 74 -7.31 8.55 4.97
CA GLU A 74 -7.00 8.77 6.39
C GLU A 74 -7.58 7.65 7.27
N GLN A 75 -8.85 7.28 7.05
CA GLN A 75 -9.48 6.16 7.73
C GLN A 75 -8.75 4.84 7.46
N TRP A 76 -8.37 4.58 6.19
CA TRP A 76 -7.61 3.38 5.83
C TRP A 76 -6.23 3.34 6.49
N ASN A 77 -5.52 4.46 6.55
CA ASN A 77 -4.22 4.53 7.23
C ASN A 77 -4.36 4.24 8.73
N ALA A 78 -5.39 4.76 9.39
CA ALA A 78 -5.66 4.47 10.79
C ALA A 78 -5.94 2.98 11.03
N LEU A 79 -6.71 2.34 10.14
CA LEU A 79 -6.96 0.90 10.18
C LEU A 79 -5.68 0.09 9.98
N VAL A 80 -4.83 0.48 9.03
CA VAL A 80 -3.54 -0.17 8.79
C VAL A 80 -2.63 -0.05 10.00
N GLU A 81 -2.58 1.12 10.63
CA GLU A 81 -1.75 1.34 11.82
C GLU A 81 -2.25 0.52 13.02
N HIS A 82 -3.58 0.50 13.24
CA HIS A 82 -4.18 -0.35 14.26
C HIS A 82 -3.89 -1.82 14.00
N GLN A 83 -4.07 -2.28 12.77
CA GLN A 83 -3.81 -3.67 12.39
C GLN A 83 -2.33 -4.04 12.54
N LYS A 84 -1.40 -3.14 12.19
CA LYS A 84 0.03 -3.35 12.45
C LYS A 84 0.28 -3.60 13.92
N LYS A 85 -0.27 -2.77 14.81
CA LYS A 85 -0.13 -2.93 16.27
C LYS A 85 -0.73 -4.24 16.76
N VAL A 86 -1.94 -4.59 16.32
CA VAL A 86 -2.61 -5.84 16.70
C VAL A 86 -1.83 -7.06 16.21
N CYS A 87 -1.42 -7.08 14.93
CA CYS A 87 -0.63 -8.17 14.35
C CYS A 87 0.74 -8.30 15.05
N LEU A 88 1.41 -7.18 15.38
CA LEU A 88 2.67 -7.20 16.14
C LEU A 88 2.45 -7.82 17.53
N SER A 89 1.37 -7.42 18.22
CA SER A 89 1.04 -7.93 19.55
C SER A 89 0.65 -9.41 19.55
N GLN A 90 0.00 -9.89 18.48
CA GLN A 90 -0.44 -11.28 18.34
C GLN A 90 0.66 -12.20 17.81
N THR A 91 1.60 -11.69 17.00
CA THR A 91 2.75 -12.48 16.52
C THR A 91 3.79 -12.68 17.62
N TYR A 92 3.87 -11.75 18.59
CA TYR A 92 4.77 -11.84 19.75
C TYR A 92 4.06 -11.42 21.07
N PRO A 93 3.09 -12.21 21.55
CA PRO A 93 2.43 -11.94 22.82
C PRO A 93 3.47 -12.14 23.94
N GLY A 94 3.91 -11.04 24.57
CA GLY A 94 4.85 -11.06 25.70
C GLY A 94 6.28 -10.58 25.44
N VAL A 95 6.61 -10.07 24.24
CA VAL A 95 7.96 -9.49 23.98
C VAL A 95 8.07 -8.01 24.32
N TYR A 96 6.95 -7.27 24.39
CA TYR A 96 6.97 -5.80 24.44
C TYR A 96 6.81 -5.16 25.84
N GLU A 97 6.43 -5.89 26.88
CA GLU A 97 6.22 -5.26 28.21
C GLU A 97 7.49 -5.17 29.08
N ALA A 98 8.61 -5.78 28.66
CA ALA A 98 9.87 -5.66 29.38
C ALA A 98 10.81 -4.70 28.65
N PRO A 99 11.36 -3.67 29.31
CA PRO A 99 12.42 -2.84 28.74
C PRO A 99 13.55 -3.71 28.16
N LEU A 100 14.05 -3.35 26.97
CA LEU A 100 15.16 -4.04 26.28
C LEU A 100 16.42 -4.22 27.16
N SER A 101 16.56 -3.41 28.21
CA SER A 101 17.62 -3.43 29.21
C SER A 101 17.39 -4.41 30.36
N SER A 102 16.14 -4.83 30.62
CA SER A 102 15.78 -5.71 31.74
C SER A 102 15.78 -7.19 31.38
N ARG A 103 15.75 -7.51 30.09
CA ARG A 103 15.49 -8.88 29.62
C ARG A 103 16.74 -9.76 29.54
N PHE A 104 17.93 -9.15 29.49
CA PHE A 104 19.20 -9.85 29.60
C PHE A 104 20.17 -8.95 30.35
N SER A 105 20.61 -9.37 31.54
CA SER A 105 21.61 -8.64 32.33
C SER A 105 22.98 -8.62 31.64
N ASN A 106 23.22 -9.55 30.70
CA ASN A 106 24.46 -9.70 29.97
C ASN A 106 24.23 -9.91 28.47
N THR A 107 25.04 -9.28 27.62
CA THR A 107 25.00 -9.39 26.16
C THR A 107 25.27 -10.81 25.64
N TYR A 108 25.88 -11.67 26.46
CA TYR A 108 26.16 -13.08 26.12
C TYR A 108 24.93 -14.00 26.04
N GLU A 109 23.84 -13.64 26.72
CA GLU A 109 22.61 -14.45 26.74
C GLU A 109 21.60 -14.04 25.67
N ARG A 110 21.84 -12.91 24.98
CA ARG A 110 21.00 -12.49 23.86
C ARG A 110 21.11 -13.51 22.71
N PRO A 111 20.00 -14.15 22.28
CA PRO A 111 20.02 -15.00 21.12
C PRO A 111 20.30 -14.15 19.87
N THR A 112 21.46 -14.36 19.25
CA THR A 112 21.87 -13.62 18.04
C THR A 112 21.55 -14.38 16.76
N LEU A 113 21.17 -15.66 16.87
CA LEU A 113 20.96 -16.57 15.75
C LEU A 113 19.76 -17.47 16.04
N PHE A 114 18.96 -17.72 15.00
CA PHE A 114 17.92 -18.75 15.02
C PHE A 114 18.43 -19.93 14.21
N VAL A 115 18.33 -21.14 14.76
CA VAL A 115 18.64 -22.37 14.05
C VAL A 115 17.35 -23.09 13.73
N TYR A 116 17.26 -23.53 12.48
CA TYR A 116 16.16 -24.35 12.00
C TYR A 116 16.42 -25.80 12.38
N ASP A 117 15.51 -26.39 13.14
CA ASP A 117 15.52 -27.84 13.43
C ASP A 117 14.63 -28.56 12.43
N CYS A 118 15.22 -29.40 11.59
CA CYS A 118 14.51 -30.17 10.57
C CYS A 118 13.63 -31.29 11.14
N LYS A 119 13.76 -31.66 12.42
CA LYS A 119 12.89 -32.70 13.02
C LYS A 119 11.50 -32.17 13.37
N ASP A 120 11.43 -30.92 13.80
CA ASP A 120 10.21 -30.30 14.32
C ASP A 120 9.73 -29.11 13.47
N ASP A 121 10.35 -28.87 12.31
CA ASP A 121 10.12 -27.73 11.41
C ASP A 121 10.01 -26.38 12.14
N SER A 122 10.81 -26.23 13.20
CA SER A 122 10.75 -25.07 14.09
C SER A 122 12.07 -24.31 14.13
N MET A 123 11.97 -22.99 14.30
CA MET A 123 13.14 -22.11 14.48
C MET A 123 13.34 -21.83 15.97
N ALA A 124 14.41 -22.38 16.55
CA ALA A 124 14.76 -22.14 17.94
C ALA A 124 15.78 -20.99 18.05
N PRO A 125 15.56 -19.98 18.91
CA PRO A 125 16.58 -18.98 19.21
C PRO A 125 17.71 -19.62 20.01
N ILE A 126 18.95 -19.43 19.58
CA ILE A 126 20.13 -19.85 20.32
C ILE A 126 21.13 -18.71 20.50
N CYS A 127 21.79 -18.67 21.66
CA CYS A 127 22.84 -17.71 21.93
C CYS A 127 24.14 -18.06 21.20
N ARG A 128 25.00 -17.06 21.03
CA ARG A 128 26.24 -17.15 20.24
C ARG A 128 27.20 -18.24 20.74
N THR A 129 27.19 -18.52 22.04
CA THR A 129 27.99 -19.59 22.67
C THR A 129 27.42 -20.97 22.40
N CYS A 130 26.10 -21.15 22.48
CA CYS A 130 25.43 -22.40 22.13
C CYS A 130 25.63 -22.74 20.65
N PHE A 131 25.62 -21.74 19.77
CA PHE A 131 25.93 -21.94 18.36
C PHE A 131 27.39 -22.37 18.11
N SER A 132 28.35 -21.77 18.81
CA SER A 132 29.76 -22.20 18.73
C SER A 132 29.98 -23.64 19.22
N LYS A 133 29.23 -24.08 20.25
CA LYS A 133 29.29 -25.48 20.74
C LYS A 133 28.63 -26.47 19.79
N ALA A 134 27.53 -26.08 19.14
CA ALA A 134 26.81 -26.93 18.19
C ALA A 134 27.63 -27.24 16.93
N ARG A 135 28.52 -26.33 16.50
CA ARG A 135 29.45 -26.56 15.37
C ARG A 135 30.60 -27.52 15.69
N CYS A 136 30.80 -27.91 16.95
CA CYS A 136 31.89 -28.79 17.35
C CYS A 136 31.52 -30.29 17.34
N PHE A 137 30.27 -30.64 17.00
CA PHE A 137 29.90 -32.02 16.69
C PHE A 137 29.98 -32.21 15.18
N HIS A 138 31.19 -32.48 14.70
CA HIS A 138 31.42 -33.01 13.35
C HIS A 138 32.43 -34.15 13.41
#